data_AF-A0A925X466-F1
#
_entry.id   AF-A0A925X466-F1
#
_cell.length_a   1.000
_cell.length_b   1.000
_cell.length_c   1.000
_cell.angle_alpha   90.00
_cell.angle_beta   90.00
_cell.angle_gamma   90.00
#
_symmetry.space_group_name_H-M   'P 1'
#
loop_
_entity.id
_entity.type
_entity.pdbx_description
1 polymer ?
#
loop_
_entity_poly.entity_id
_entity_poly.type
_entity_poly.pdbx_seq_one_letter_code
_entity_poly.pdbx_strand_id
1 'polypeptide(L)' 'MDDTKRRPIPREWLEEFEAAAKRPLALRWKYSFIKTYKPVMDDAKYRSFDTMADYRKWCEEKLPSWLGHGRD' A
#
# COMPACT_ATOMS: atom_id res chain seq x y z
N MET A 1 -6.47 -10.65 21.11
CA MET A 1 -5.50 -9.83 20.35
C MET A 1 -5.17 -8.65 21.24
N ASP A 2 -3.92 -8.52 21.64
CA ASP A 2 -3.46 -7.48 22.56
C ASP A 2 -3.37 -6.14 21.81
N ASP A 3 -4.41 -5.32 21.93
CA ASP A 3 -4.56 -4.02 21.25
C ASP A 3 -3.77 -2.89 21.96
N THR A 4 -2.89 -3.23 22.91
CA THR A 4 -2.30 -2.29 23.88
C THR A 4 -0.98 -1.64 23.49
N LYS A 5 -0.46 -1.87 22.28
CA LYS A 5 0.78 -1.20 21.81
C LYS A 5 0.61 -0.37 20.55
N ARG A 6 -0.46 0.44 20.48
CA ARG A 6 -0.49 1.54 19.49
C ARG A 6 0.49 2.62 19.94
N ARG A 7 1.64 2.70 19.27
CA ARG A 7 2.56 3.83 19.41
C ARG A 7 1.81 5.12 19.07
N PRO A 8 2.01 6.22 19.84
CA PRO A 8 1.42 7.50 19.48
C PRO A 8 1.95 7.92 18.10
N ILE A 9 1.07 8.46 17.27
CA ILE A 9 1.46 9.01 15.97
C ILE A 9 2.31 10.27 16.24
N PRO A 10 3.51 10.39 15.67
CA PRO A 10 4.33 11.60 15.81
C PRO A 10 3.54 12.85 15.40
N ARG A 11 3.63 13.90 16.22
CA ARG A 11 2.88 15.15 15.97
C ARG A 11 3.24 15.78 14.62
N GLU A 12 4.52 15.72 14.25
CA GLU A 12 5.02 16.16 12.95
C GLU A 12 4.28 15.48 11.77
N TRP A 13 3.99 14.18 11.86
CA TRP A 13 3.26 13.47 10.81
C TRP A 13 1.80 13.90 10.73
N LEU A 14 1.17 14.19 11.88
CA LEU A 14 -0.18 14.73 11.91
C LEU A 14 -0.22 16.13 11.29
N GLU A 15 0.75 16.98 11.59
CA GLU A 15 0.86 18.33 11.02
C GLU A 15 1.08 18.29 9.50
N GLU A 16 1.93 17.38 9.00
CA GLU A 16 2.13 17.16 7.57
C GLU A 16 0.87 16.65 6.87
N PHE A 17 0.15 15.72 7.51
CA PHE A 17 -1.11 15.20 7.00
C PHE A 17 -2.17 16.32 6.88
N GLU A 18 -2.33 17.12 7.93
CA GLU A 18 -3.25 18.26 7.95
C GLU A 18 -2.85 19.32 6.91
N ALA A 19 -1.56 19.59 6.72
CA ALA A 19 -1.09 20.51 5.68
C ALA A 19 -1.40 19.98 4.27
N ALA A 20 -1.19 18.69 4.01
CA ALA A 20 -1.55 18.06 2.74
C ALA A 20 -3.07 18.09 2.51
N ALA A 21 -3.86 17.86 3.56
CA ALA A 21 -5.32 17.91 3.55
C ALA A 21 -5.90 19.32 3.34
N LYS A 22 -5.09 20.38 3.41
CA LYS A 22 -5.51 21.77 3.08
C LYS A 22 -5.23 22.16 1.63
N ARG A 23 -4.50 21.35 0.87
CA ARG A 23 -4.17 21.65 -0.54
C ARG A 23 -5.44 21.85 -1.39
N PRO A 24 -5.47 22.79 -2.36
CA PRO A 24 -6.60 22.92 -3.28
C PRO A 24 -6.89 21.61 -4.03
N LEU A 25 -8.16 21.36 -4.37
CA LEU A 25 -8.58 20.12 -5.04
C LEU A 25 -7.77 19.83 -6.31
N ALA A 26 -7.55 20.84 -7.14
CA ALA A 26 -6.75 20.72 -8.36
C ALA A 26 -5.33 20.22 -8.08
N LEU A 27 -4.72 20.68 -6.98
CA LEU A 27 -3.39 20.24 -6.58
C LEU A 27 -3.39 18.79 -6.08
N ARG A 28 -4.42 18.39 -5.33
CA ARG A 28 -4.58 16.99 -4.92
C ARG A 28 -4.73 16.09 -6.13
N TRP A 29 -5.57 16.46 -7.09
CA TRP A 29 -5.78 15.69 -8.33
C TRP A 29 -4.50 15.56 -9.16
N LYS A 30 -3.72 16.64 -9.27
CA LYS A 30 -2.45 16.63 -10.01
C LYS A 30 -1.46 15.58 -9.46
N TYR A 31 -1.48 15.33 -8.16
CA TYR A 31 -0.52 14.44 -7.48
C TYR A 31 -1.15 13.15 -6.91
N SER A 32 -2.45 12.94 -7.05
CA SER A 32 -3.13 11.75 -6.52
C SER A 32 -2.99 10.53 -7.42
N PHE A 33 -2.75 10.74 -8.71
CA PHE A 33 -2.63 9.66 -9.67
C PHE A 33 -1.17 9.25 -9.83
N ILE A 34 -0.93 7.96 -9.60
CA ILE A 34 0.34 7.31 -9.82
C ILE A 34 0.17 6.47 -11.10
N LYS A 35 0.99 6.73 -12.12
CA LYS A 35 1.05 5.90 -13.32
C LYS A 35 2.04 4.75 -13.08
N THR A 36 1.58 3.73 -12.37
CA THR A 36 2.39 2.55 -12.07
C THR A 36 1.59 1.30 -12.42
N TYR A 37 2.29 0.38 -13.09
CA TYR A 37 1.79 -0.96 -13.33
C TYR A 37 1.68 -1.72 -12.01
N LYS A 38 0.51 -2.27 -11.73
CA LYS A 38 0.19 -3.05 -10.54
C LYS A 38 -0.12 -4.49 -10.96
N PRO A 39 0.87 -5.41 -10.91
CA PRO A 39 0.77 -6.75 -11.51
C PRO A 39 -0.49 -7.53 -11.13
N VAL A 40 -0.92 -7.45 -9.87
CA VAL A 40 -2.16 -8.11 -9.40
C VAL A 40 -3.42 -7.59 -10.10
N MET A 41 -3.50 -6.28 -10.34
CA MET A 41 -4.70 -5.63 -10.89
C MET A 41 -4.67 -5.56 -12.42
N ASP A 42 -3.49 -5.42 -13.02
CA ASP A 42 -3.34 -5.20 -14.45
C ASP A 42 -3.25 -6.52 -15.24
N ASP A 43 -2.71 -7.61 -14.64
CA ASP A 43 -2.50 -8.87 -15.37
C ASP A 43 -3.67 -9.85 -15.29
N ALA A 44 -4.54 -9.70 -14.29
CA ALA A 44 -5.60 -10.66 -14.04
C ALA A 44 -6.84 -9.96 -13.45
N LYS A 45 -8.02 -10.38 -13.89
CA LYS A 45 -9.30 -9.90 -13.32
C LYS A 45 -9.49 -10.33 -11.87
N TYR A 46 -9.03 -11.53 -11.52
CA TYR A 46 -8.99 -12.03 -10.15
C TYR A 46 -7.93 -13.14 -10.02
N ARG A 47 -7.48 -13.38 -8.80
CA ARG A 47 -6.60 -14.50 -8.45
C ARG A 47 -6.96 -15.02 -7.07
N SER A 48 -7.07 -16.33 -6.93
CA SER A 48 -7.29 -17.02 -5.65
C SER A 48 -6.21 -18.10 -5.46
N PHE A 49 -5.97 -18.46 -4.21
CA PHE A 49 -5.01 -19.47 -3.81
C PHE A 49 -5.68 -20.40 -2.80
N ASP A 50 -5.37 -21.70 -2.88
CA ASP A 50 -5.91 -22.69 -1.94
C ASP A 50 -5.29 -22.55 -0.54
N THR A 51 -4.05 -22.06 -0.48
CA THR A 51 -3.35 -21.83 0.79
C THR A 51 -2.63 -20.48 0.83
N MET A 52 -2.37 -20.01 2.05
CA MET A 52 -1.52 -18.82 2.26
C MET A 52 -0.06 -19.04 1.87
N ALA A 53 0.42 -20.29 1.84
CA ALA A 53 1.77 -20.60 1.39
C ALA A 53 1.90 -20.37 -0.12
N ASP A 54 0.89 -20.78 -0.90
CA ASP A 54 0.85 -20.59 -2.35
C ASP A 54 0.75 -19.10 -2.72
N TYR A 55 -0.07 -18.33 -1.99
CA TYR A 55 -0.14 -16.88 -2.12
C TYR A 55 1.23 -16.22 -1.89
N ARG A 56 1.90 -16.55 -0.78
CA ARG A 56 3.21 -15.98 -0.43
C ARG A 56 4.29 -16.32 -1.46
N LYS A 57 4.36 -17.58 -1.89
CA LYS A 57 5.28 -18.03 -2.92
C LYS A 57 5.07 -17.24 -4.23
N TRP A 58 3.82 -17.08 -4.65
CA TRP A 58 3.51 -16.30 -5.84
C TRP A 58 3.91 -14.83 -5.70
N CYS A 59 3.67 -14.22 -4.54
CA CYS A 59 4.11 -12.85 -4.26
C CYS A 59 5.63 -12.71 -4.37
N GLU A 60 6.40 -13.64 -3.81
CA GLU A 60 7.87 -13.64 -3.86
C GLU A 60 8.39 -13.81 -5.29
N GLU A 61 7.75 -14.65 -6.12
CA GLU A 61 8.20 -14.94 -7.49
C GLU A 61 7.74 -13.90 -8.53
N LYS A 62 6.58 -13.27 -8.33
CA LYS A 62 5.89 -12.48 -9.36
C LYS A 62 5.74 -11.01 -9.04
N LEU A 63 5.78 -10.62 -7.77
CA LEU A 63 5.62 -9.22 -7.39
C LEU A 63 6.98 -8.56 -7.16
N PRO A 64 7.15 -7.32 -7.63
CA PRO A 64 8.30 -6.52 -7.23
C PRO A 64 8.41 -6.37 -5.71
N SER A 65 9.65 -6.41 -5.19
CA SER A 65 9.92 -6.29 -3.75
C SER A 65 9.38 -4.99 -3.14
N TRP A 66 9.40 -3.89 -3.89
CA TRP A 66 8.89 -2.58 -3.43
C TRP A 66 7.39 -2.58 -3.11
N LEU A 67 6.62 -3.59 -3.52
CA LEU A 67 5.21 -3.74 -3.14
C LEU A 67 5.03 -4.29 -1.71
N GLY A 68 6.09 -4.78 -1.05
CA GLY A 68 6.03 -5.23 0.34
C GLY A 68 5.25 -6.52 0.58
N HIS A 69 5.08 -7.34 -0.46
CA HIS A 69 4.42 -8.66 -0.35
C HIS A 69 5.40 -9.82 -0.14
N GLY A 70 6.69 -9.60 -0.38
CA GLY A 70 7.75 -10.57 -0.09
C GLY A 70 8.01 -10.66 1.43
N ARG A 71 8.68 -11.73 1.85
CA ARG A 71 9.24 -11.79 3.21
C ARG A 71 10.58 -11.06 3.24
N ASP A 72 10.72 -10.15 4.21
CA ASP A 72 12.00 -9.55 4.60
C ASP A 72 12.85 -10.55 5.41
#